data_AF-A0A0M2R0N0-F1
#
_entry.id   AF-A0A0M2R0N0-F1
#
_cell.length_a   1.000
_cell.length_b   1.000
_cell.length_c   1.000
_cell.angle_alpha   90.00
_cell.angle_beta   90.00
_cell.angle_gamma   90.00
#
_symmetry.space_group_name_H-M   'P 1'
#
loop_
_entity.id
_entity.type
_entity.pdbx_description
1 polymer ?
#
loop_
_entity_poly.entity_id
_entity_poly.type
_entity_poly.pdbx_seq_one_letter_code
_entity_poly.pdbx_strand_id
1 'polypeptide(L)'
;MKIGYARVSTTEQNLDAQIKDLYAAGCEKVFHEKISGVATIKPELESALDAMKPGDTLVVWKLDRLGRKTTELLVFLEELSDREINFQSITDGLDSSAGPIGKLILLILSAFAELERDLNIERTMRGLEAAWASGKKSGPKEKVSDDSIRMAMQLLETPDENGKPRTATSVAKTIGLSRSSLYRRIDKLKAESSN
;
A
#
# COMPACT_ATOMS: atom_id res chain seq x y z
N MET A 1 12.46 21.40 -20.04
CA MET A 1 11.21 20.64 -20.30
C MET A 1 10.59 20.24 -18.96
N LYS A 2 9.26 20.12 -18.88
CA LYS A 2 8.57 19.58 -17.70
C LYS A 2 8.15 18.14 -17.94
N ILE A 3 8.58 17.22 -17.08
CA ILE A 3 8.17 15.81 -17.10
C ILE A 3 7.35 15.51 -15.85
N GLY A 4 6.14 15.01 -16.06
CA GLY A 4 5.21 14.64 -15.00
C GLY A 4 5.36 13.18 -14.55
N TYR A 5 5.15 12.92 -13.26
CA TYR A 5 5.05 11.58 -12.71
C TYR A 5 3.81 11.42 -11.80
N ALA A 6 3.02 10.38 -12.05
CA ALA A 6 1.82 10.04 -11.28
C ALA A 6 1.87 8.60 -10.74
N ARG A 7 1.33 8.40 -9.53
CA ARG A 7 1.29 7.07 -8.90
C ARG A 7 0.01 6.86 -8.10
N VAL A 8 -0.60 5.68 -8.21
CA VAL A 8 -1.71 5.26 -7.34
C VAL A 8 -1.52 3.84 -6.82
N SER A 9 -2.00 3.56 -5.61
CA SER A 9 -1.87 2.22 -5.02
C SER A 9 -2.91 1.22 -5.53
N THR A 10 -4.13 1.66 -5.89
CA THR A 10 -5.25 0.76 -6.26
C THR A 10 -6.36 1.37 -7.11
N THR A 11 -6.66 2.67 -7.01
CA THR A 11 -7.84 3.28 -7.65
C THR A 11 -7.51 3.99 -8.97
N GLU A 12 -8.12 3.55 -10.08
CA GLU A 12 -7.93 4.12 -11.42
C GLU A 12 -8.51 5.53 -11.58
N GLN A 13 -9.69 5.81 -11.00
CA GLN A 13 -10.32 7.14 -11.07
C GLN A 13 -9.45 8.28 -10.49
N ASN A 14 -8.51 7.96 -9.61
CA ASN A 14 -7.60 8.94 -9.04
C ASN A 14 -6.39 9.20 -9.97
N LEU A 15 -6.02 8.24 -10.82
CA LEU A 15 -4.86 8.36 -11.70
C LEU A 15 -5.12 9.33 -12.86
N ASP A 16 -6.29 9.22 -13.50
CA ASP A 16 -6.67 10.09 -14.62
C ASP A 16 -6.73 11.56 -14.21
N ALA A 17 -7.23 11.83 -13.00
CA ALA A 17 -7.24 13.17 -12.41
C ALA A 17 -5.82 13.72 -12.23
N GLN A 18 -4.90 12.91 -11.68
CA GLN A 18 -3.49 13.31 -11.53
C GLN A 18 -2.82 13.60 -12.88
N ILE A 19 -3.04 12.74 -13.87
CA ILE A 19 -2.46 12.91 -15.22
C ILE A 19 -2.97 14.21 -15.85
N LYS A 20 -4.28 14.48 -15.74
CA LYS A 20 -4.88 15.73 -16.23
C LYS A 20 -4.28 16.96 -15.55
N ASP A 21 -4.11 16.92 -14.23
CA ASP A 21 -3.51 18.02 -13.47
C ASP A 21 -2.04 18.24 -13.87
N LEU A 22 -1.28 17.18 -14.13
CA LEU A 22 0.11 17.26 -14.59
C LEU A 22 0.22 17.92 -15.98
N TYR A 23 -0.62 17.52 -16.93
CA TYR A 23 -0.68 18.20 -18.23
C TYR A 23 -1.11 19.67 -18.09
N ALA A 24 -2.07 19.97 -17.20
CA ALA A 24 -2.48 21.35 -16.91
C ALA A 24 -1.36 22.19 -16.27
N ALA A 25 -0.43 21.56 -15.54
CA ALA A 25 0.77 22.20 -14.99
C ALA A 25 1.89 22.42 -16.03
N GLY A 26 1.65 22.04 -17.29
CA GLY A 26 2.56 22.22 -18.41
C GLY A 26 3.55 21.08 -18.62
N CYS A 27 3.28 19.88 -18.11
CA CYS A 27 4.11 18.71 -18.40
C CYS A 27 3.97 18.30 -19.87
N GLU A 28 5.09 18.13 -20.56
CA GLU A 28 5.12 17.70 -21.97
C GLU A 28 4.97 16.18 -22.09
N LYS A 29 5.51 15.47 -21.10
CA LYS A 29 5.43 14.00 -21.00
C LYS A 29 5.04 13.62 -19.59
N VAL A 30 4.18 12.63 -19.43
CA VAL A 30 3.74 12.12 -18.13
C VAL A 30 3.99 10.61 -18.06
N PHE A 31 4.69 10.17 -17.02
CA PHE A 31 4.90 8.77 -16.68
C PHE A 31 3.95 8.39 -15.53
N HIS A 32 3.43 7.17 -15.53
CA HIS A 32 2.45 6.78 -14.53
C HIS A 32 2.47 5.29 -14.19
N GLU A 33 2.26 4.97 -12.91
CA GLU A 33 2.24 3.56 -12.46
C GLU A 33 1.25 3.28 -11.33
N LYS A 34 0.82 2.01 -11.29
CA LYS A 34 -0.12 1.47 -10.28
C LYS A 34 0.62 0.58 -9.29
N ILE A 35 1.42 1.20 -8.44
CA ILE A 35 2.21 0.51 -7.40
C ILE A 35 1.98 1.13 -6.01
N SER A 36 2.15 0.32 -4.97
CA SER A 36 2.14 0.79 -3.60
C SER A 36 3.27 1.79 -3.36
N GLY A 37 3.03 2.83 -2.56
CA GLY A 37 4.07 3.78 -2.16
C GLY A 37 5.18 3.18 -1.28
N VAL A 38 5.05 1.91 -0.86
CA VAL A 38 6.08 1.13 -0.15
C VAL A 38 7.00 0.39 -1.13
N ALA A 39 6.64 0.30 -2.41
CA ALA A 39 7.46 -0.40 -3.39
C ALA A 39 8.81 0.31 -3.57
N THR A 40 9.89 -0.47 -3.42
CA THR A 40 11.26 0.00 -3.59
C THR A 40 11.57 0.31 -5.06
N ILE A 41 11.03 -0.52 -5.97
CA ILE A 41 11.26 -0.40 -7.41
C ILE A 41 10.11 0.41 -8.02
N LYS A 42 10.45 1.45 -8.77
CA LYS A 42 9.51 2.38 -9.43
C LYS A 42 9.92 2.56 -10.89
N PRO A 43 9.64 1.58 -11.76
CA PRO A 43 10.20 1.53 -13.11
C PRO A 43 9.79 2.73 -13.97
N GLU A 44 8.58 3.24 -13.78
CA GLU A 44 8.10 4.41 -14.52
C GLU A 44 8.72 5.72 -14.00
N LEU A 45 9.03 5.80 -12.70
CA LEU A 45 9.80 6.92 -12.16
C LEU A 45 11.23 6.90 -12.70
N GLU A 46 11.90 5.74 -12.69
CA GLU A 46 13.24 5.58 -13.25
C GLU A 46 13.26 5.96 -14.74
N SER A 47 12.28 5.48 -15.52
CA SER A 47 12.13 5.83 -16.93
C SER A 47 11.88 7.32 -17.15
N ALA A 48 11.16 7.97 -16.23
CA ALA A 48 10.97 9.42 -16.25
C ALA A 48 12.30 10.13 -16.08
N LEU A 49 13.07 9.75 -15.06
CA LEU A 49 14.38 10.32 -14.75
C LEU A 49 15.37 10.10 -15.89
N ASP A 50 15.41 8.93 -16.52
CA ASP A 50 16.31 8.62 -17.63
C ASP A 50 16.02 9.49 -18.87
N ALA A 51 14.77 9.94 -19.03
CA ALA A 51 14.38 10.84 -20.12
C ALA A 51 14.75 12.31 -19.84
N MET A 52 15.12 12.67 -18.61
CA MET A 52 15.40 14.05 -18.20
C MET A 52 16.85 14.46 -18.46
N LYS A 53 17.02 15.74 -18.77
CA LYS A 53 18.31 16.40 -18.95
C LYS A 53 18.52 17.49 -17.88
N PRO A 54 19.78 17.94 -17.67
CA PRO A 54 20.06 19.13 -16.88
C PRO A 54 19.17 20.32 -17.28
N GLY A 55 18.57 20.97 -16.29
CA GLY A 55 17.61 22.08 -16.45
C GLY A 55 16.15 21.66 -16.62
N ASP A 56 15.85 20.37 -16.80
CA ASP A 56 14.46 19.88 -16.80
C ASP A 56 13.83 19.94 -15.41
N THR A 57 12.50 19.84 -15.35
CA THR A 57 11.74 19.87 -14.10
C THR A 57 10.89 18.61 -13.97
N LEU A 58 11.09 17.88 -12.88
CA LEU A 58 10.25 16.76 -12.50
C LEU A 58 9.05 17.32 -11.75
N VAL A 59 7.86 17.10 -12.29
CA VAL A 59 6.61 17.55 -11.70
C VAL A 59 5.87 16.33 -11.15
N VAL A 60 5.50 16.36 -9.88
CA VAL A 60 4.66 15.34 -9.27
C VAL A 60 3.35 15.95 -8.80
N TRP A 61 2.30 15.14 -8.75
CA TRP A 61 1.03 15.65 -8.23
C TRP A 61 1.13 16.02 -6.75
N LYS A 62 1.79 15.17 -5.95
CA LYS A 62 1.99 15.32 -4.51
C LYS A 62 3.25 14.58 -4.04
N LEU A 63 3.90 15.04 -2.96
CA LEU A 63 5.10 14.40 -2.39
C LEU A 63 4.90 12.92 -2.03
N ASP A 64 3.72 12.53 -1.55
CA ASP A 64 3.39 11.16 -1.18
C ASP A 64 3.41 10.16 -2.37
N ARG A 65 3.53 10.68 -3.60
CA ARG A 65 3.67 9.86 -4.80
C ARG A 65 5.08 9.28 -4.95
N LEU A 66 6.11 9.92 -4.40
CA LEU A 66 7.51 9.51 -4.53
C LEU A 66 7.93 8.45 -3.51
N GLY A 67 7.41 8.52 -2.29
CA GLY A 67 7.82 7.61 -1.23
C GLY A 67 7.10 7.88 0.08
N ARG A 68 7.39 7.02 1.06
CA ARG A 68 6.77 7.07 2.39
C ARG A 68 7.71 7.56 3.48
N LYS A 69 9.03 7.55 3.26
CA LYS A 69 10.03 7.99 4.23
C LYS A 69 10.65 9.32 3.78
N THR A 70 10.82 10.25 4.72
CA THR A 70 11.51 11.53 4.46
C THR A 70 12.93 11.32 3.99
N THR A 71 13.65 10.39 4.60
CA THR A 71 15.04 10.09 4.22
C THR A 71 15.17 9.67 2.76
N GLU A 72 14.25 8.84 2.26
CA GLU A 72 14.19 8.44 0.85
C GLU A 72 13.90 9.64 -0.06
N LEU A 73 13.02 10.55 0.35
CA LEU A 73 12.72 11.77 -0.40
C LEU A 73 13.90 12.75 -0.41
N LEU A 74 14.64 12.88 0.68
CA LEU A 74 15.82 13.75 0.75
C LEU A 74 16.93 13.27 -0.16
N VAL A 75 17.27 11.99 -0.09
CA VAL A 75 18.25 11.36 -0.98
C VAL A 75 17.83 11.55 -2.44
N PHE A 76 16.54 11.39 -2.73
CA PHE A 76 16.02 11.61 -4.07
C PHE A 76 16.15 13.06 -4.55
N LEU A 77 15.83 14.04 -3.70
CA LEU A 77 15.98 15.46 -4.03
C LEU A 77 17.45 15.88 -4.20
N GLU A 78 18.36 15.29 -3.43
CA GLU A 78 19.81 15.45 -3.62
C GLU A 78 20.24 14.88 -4.98
N GLU A 79 19.79 13.67 -5.34
CA GLU A 79 20.09 13.07 -6.64
C GLU A 79 19.61 13.94 -7.81
N LEU A 80 18.38 14.49 -7.72
CA LEU A 80 17.86 15.41 -8.73
C LEU A 80 18.73 16.67 -8.83
N SER A 81 19.15 17.21 -7.69
CA SER A 81 20.03 18.38 -7.67
C SER A 81 21.39 18.09 -8.31
N ASP A 82 22.00 16.95 -8.02
CA ASP A 82 23.32 16.57 -8.57
C ASP A 82 23.25 16.40 -10.09
N ARG A 83 22.07 16.08 -10.61
CA ARG A 83 21.76 16.00 -12.05
C ARG A 83 21.27 17.33 -12.65
N GLU A 84 21.28 18.40 -11.87
CA GLU A 84 20.76 19.73 -12.24
C GLU A 84 19.28 19.70 -12.69
N ILE A 85 18.50 18.78 -12.13
CA ILE A 85 17.07 18.64 -12.38
C ILE A 85 16.28 19.37 -11.29
N ASN A 86 15.33 20.20 -11.70
CA ASN A 86 14.41 20.87 -10.80
C ASN A 86 13.27 19.94 -10.38
N PHE A 87 12.66 20.24 -9.24
CA PHE A 87 11.55 19.48 -8.67
C PHE A 87 10.36 20.40 -8.41
N GLN A 88 9.15 19.95 -8.75
CA GLN A 88 7.91 20.67 -8.50
C GLN A 88 6.81 19.72 -8.02
N SER A 89 6.02 20.12 -7.03
CA SER A 89 4.78 19.44 -6.65
C SER A 89 3.55 20.32 -6.83
N ILE A 90 2.48 19.77 -7.40
CA ILE A 90 1.26 20.54 -7.71
C ILE A 90 0.48 20.87 -6.44
N THR A 91 0.10 19.86 -5.66
CA THR A 91 -0.80 20.07 -4.51
C THR A 91 -0.12 20.66 -3.30
N ASP A 92 1.17 20.35 -3.10
CA ASP A 92 1.92 20.89 -1.96
C ASP A 92 2.50 22.27 -2.28
N GLY A 93 2.41 22.72 -3.55
CA GLY A 93 2.86 24.04 -4.00
C GLY A 93 4.37 24.22 -3.92
N LEU A 94 5.14 23.13 -4.04
CA LEU A 94 6.58 23.14 -3.84
C LEU A 94 7.30 23.26 -5.16
N ASP A 95 8.36 24.04 -5.14
CA ASP A 95 9.19 24.29 -6.30
C ASP A 95 10.63 24.49 -5.85
N SER A 96 11.51 23.58 -6.30
CA SER A 96 12.94 23.65 -6.01
C SER A 96 13.70 24.56 -6.96
N SER A 97 13.06 25.10 -8.00
CA SER A 97 13.68 26.05 -8.94
C SER A 97 14.07 27.38 -8.27
N ALA A 98 13.56 27.63 -7.05
CA ALA A 98 13.96 28.75 -6.20
C ALA A 98 15.36 28.59 -5.55
N GLY A 99 16.16 27.59 -5.96
CA GLY A 99 17.54 27.39 -5.50
C GLY A 99 17.63 26.83 -4.07
N PRO A 100 18.66 27.19 -3.28
CA PRO A 100 18.90 26.63 -1.94
C PRO A 100 17.72 26.77 -0.97
N ILE A 101 16.92 27.83 -1.11
CA ILE A 101 15.74 28.08 -0.27
C ILE A 101 14.62 27.07 -0.59
N GLY A 102 14.42 26.74 -1.87
CA GLY A 102 13.45 25.72 -2.27
C GLY A 102 13.79 24.34 -1.69
N LYS A 103 15.08 23.99 -1.64
CA LYS A 103 15.57 22.76 -0.99
C LYS A 103 15.30 22.75 0.51
N LEU A 104 15.54 23.86 1.21
CA LEU A 104 15.25 23.98 2.65
C LEU A 104 13.75 23.82 2.94
N ILE A 105 12.89 24.43 2.14
CA ILE A 105 11.43 24.31 2.28
C ILE A 105 10.99 22.86 2.08
N LEU A 106 11.56 22.16 1.09
CA LEU A 106 11.30 20.73 0.88
C LEU A 106 11.72 19.87 2.08
N LEU A 107 12.90 20.14 2.66
CA LEU A 107 13.39 19.44 3.85
C LEU A 107 12.41 19.61 5.04
N ILE A 108 12.00 20.84 5.31
CA ILE A 108 11.09 21.16 6.42
C ILE A 108 9.74 20.44 6.21
N LEU A 109 9.16 20.52 5.03
CA LEU A 109 7.86 19.91 4.75
C LEU A 109 7.90 18.39 4.77
N SER A 110 9.01 17.80 4.34
CA SER A 110 9.21 16.36 4.44
C SER A 110 9.25 15.91 5.90
N ALA A 111 9.97 16.64 6.77
CA ALA A 111 10.00 16.39 8.20
C ALA A 111 8.62 16.50 8.86
N PHE A 112 7.81 17.49 8.45
CA PHE A 112 6.42 17.62 8.94
C PHE A 112 5.53 16.46 8.50
N ALA A 113 5.63 16.02 7.24
CA ALA A 113 4.85 14.89 6.74
C ALA A 113 5.16 13.58 7.48
N GLU A 114 6.41 13.36 7.85
CA GLU A 114 6.83 12.21 8.68
C GLU A 114 6.33 12.33 10.12
N LEU A 115 6.45 13.51 10.73
CA LEU A 115 5.90 13.75 12.07
C LEU A 115 4.39 13.44 12.13
N GLU A 116 3.60 13.92 11.18
CA GLU A 116 2.16 13.64 11.14
C GLU A 116 1.87 12.15 10.99
N ARG A 117 2.65 11.45 10.18
CA ARG A 117 2.51 10.01 9.99
C ARG A 117 2.82 9.24 11.27
N ASP A 118 3.91 9.58 11.95
CA ASP A 118 4.30 8.92 13.18
C ASP A 118 3.27 9.15 14.28
N LEU A 119 2.74 10.38 14.41
CA LEU A 119 1.64 10.69 15.32
C LEU A 119 0.36 9.89 15.01
N ASN A 120 0.06 9.64 13.74
CA ASN A 120 -1.08 8.82 13.34
C ASN A 120 -0.87 7.33 13.67
N ILE A 121 0.35 6.81 13.47
CA ILE A 121 0.71 5.44 13.86
C ILE A 121 0.58 5.29 15.37
N GLU A 122 1.15 6.21 16.14
CA GLU A 122 1.10 6.20 17.60
C GLU A 122 -0.34 6.23 18.12
N ARG A 123 -1.18 7.10 17.56
CA ARG A 123 -2.62 7.16 17.89
C ARG A 123 -3.33 5.85 17.61
N THR A 124 -3.02 5.22 16.47
CA THR A 124 -3.62 3.93 16.08
C THR A 124 -3.20 2.82 17.03
N MET A 125 -1.91 2.77 17.39
CA MET A 125 -1.38 1.77 18.32
C MET A 125 -2.01 1.91 19.71
N ARG A 126 -2.09 3.13 20.25
CA ARG A 126 -2.79 3.37 21.54
C ARG A 126 -4.25 2.93 21.50
N GLY A 127 -4.94 3.17 20.38
CA GLY A 127 -6.32 2.70 20.18
C GLY A 127 -6.44 1.17 20.14
N LEU A 128 -5.49 0.51 19.48
CA LEU A 128 -5.41 -0.96 19.42
C LEU A 128 -5.10 -1.56 20.79
N GLU A 129 -4.14 -0.99 21.52
CA GLU A 129 -3.80 -1.41 22.89
C GLU A 129 -5.01 -1.31 23.82
N ALA A 130 -5.76 -0.19 23.77
CA ALA A 130 -6.99 -0.04 24.54
C ALA A 130 -8.06 -1.07 24.12
N ALA A 131 -8.19 -1.36 22.82
CA ALA A 131 -9.10 -2.38 22.33
C ALA A 131 -8.72 -3.78 22.81
N TRP A 132 -7.43 -4.13 22.77
CA TRP A 132 -6.92 -5.41 23.27
C TRP A 132 -7.10 -5.55 24.78
N ALA A 133 -6.82 -4.50 25.55
CA ALA A 133 -7.07 -4.47 26.99
C ALA A 133 -8.56 -4.67 27.34
N SER A 134 -9.46 -4.20 26.48
CA SER A 134 -10.91 -4.44 26.59
C SER A 134 -11.37 -5.83 26.10
N GLY A 135 -10.44 -6.71 25.69
CA GLY A 135 -10.72 -8.06 25.23
C GLY A 135 -11.20 -8.17 23.77
N LYS A 136 -11.18 -7.08 22.99
CA LYS A 136 -11.52 -7.15 21.55
C LYS A 136 -10.39 -7.85 20.80
N LYS A 137 -10.69 -9.01 20.20
CA LYS A 137 -9.74 -9.74 19.35
C LYS A 137 -9.55 -9.02 18.01
N SER A 138 -8.29 -8.77 17.64
CA SER A 138 -7.92 -8.33 16.29
C SER A 138 -8.05 -9.46 15.27
N GLY A 139 -8.26 -9.09 14.01
CA GLY A 139 -8.30 -10.01 12.88
C GLY A 139 -9.69 -10.21 12.29
N PRO A 140 -9.77 -10.89 11.14
CA PRO A 140 -11.04 -11.16 10.47
C PRO A 140 -11.92 -12.04 11.37
N LYS A 141 -13.20 -11.66 11.49
CA LYS A 141 -14.20 -12.52 12.14
C LYS A 141 -14.23 -13.87 11.41
N GLU A 142 -14.17 -14.95 12.18
CA GLU A 142 -14.30 -16.29 11.61
C GLU A 142 -15.71 -16.44 11.03
N LYS A 143 -15.80 -16.73 9.72
CA LYS A 143 -17.08 -16.78 8.99
C LYS A 143 -17.98 -17.93 9.42
N VAL A 144 -17.40 -18.96 10.04
CA VAL A 144 -18.03 -20.26 10.31
C VAL A 144 -17.67 -20.70 11.72
N SER A 145 -18.66 -21.10 12.51
CA SER A 145 -18.51 -21.52 13.91
C SER A 145 -17.64 -22.77 14.05
N ASP A 146 -17.04 -22.96 15.23
CA ASP A 146 -16.24 -24.16 15.54
C ASP A 146 -17.08 -25.44 15.42
N ASP A 147 -18.37 -25.39 15.78
CA ASP A 147 -19.28 -26.53 15.64
C ASP A 147 -19.49 -26.95 14.20
N SER A 148 -19.57 -25.98 13.28
CA SER A 148 -19.65 -26.27 11.84
C SER A 148 -18.35 -26.91 11.32
N ILE A 149 -17.18 -26.57 11.91
CA ILE A 149 -15.91 -27.21 11.59
C ILE A 149 -15.86 -28.63 12.16
N ARG A 150 -16.34 -28.86 13.38
CA ARG A 150 -16.47 -30.21 13.96
C ARG A 150 -17.40 -31.11 13.13
N MET A 151 -18.53 -30.56 12.68
CA MET A 151 -19.44 -31.25 11.77
C MET A 151 -18.76 -31.56 10.43
N ALA A 152 -17.97 -30.62 9.89
CA ALA A 152 -17.19 -30.85 8.69
C ALA A 152 -16.12 -31.95 8.86
N MET A 153 -15.49 -32.05 10.04
CA MET A 153 -14.57 -33.15 10.35
C MET A 153 -15.29 -34.50 10.32
N GLN A 154 -16.46 -34.61 10.96
CA GLN A 154 -17.27 -35.82 10.92
C GLN A 154 -17.70 -36.17 9.49
N LEU A 155 -18.12 -35.18 8.69
CA LEU A 155 -18.49 -35.39 7.29
C LEU A 155 -17.33 -35.94 6.45
N LEU A 156 -16.08 -35.59 6.76
CA LEU A 156 -14.91 -36.13 6.05
C LEU A 156 -14.63 -37.59 6.39
N GLU A 157 -15.03 -38.04 7.58
CA GLU A 157 -14.85 -39.42 8.05
C GLU A 157 -16.01 -40.32 7.63
N THR A 158 -17.20 -39.76 7.37
CA THR A 158 -18.37 -40.50 6.90
C THR A 158 -18.45 -40.58 5.36
N PRO A 159 -18.85 -41.73 4.79
CA PRO A 159 -19.19 -41.82 3.38
C PRO A 159 -20.37 -40.90 3.00
N ASP A 160 -20.48 -40.57 1.71
CA ASP A 160 -21.65 -39.92 1.15
C ASP A 160 -22.85 -40.89 1.04
N GLU A 161 -23.99 -40.37 0.58
CA GLU A 161 -25.23 -41.14 0.37
C GLU A 161 -25.07 -42.32 -0.61
N ASN A 162 -23.99 -42.33 -1.41
CA ASN A 162 -23.65 -43.39 -2.35
C ASN A 162 -22.51 -44.30 -1.84
N GLY A 163 -22.11 -44.17 -0.57
CA GLY A 163 -21.04 -44.96 0.05
C GLY A 163 -19.62 -44.53 -0.35
N LYS A 164 -19.43 -43.37 -1.00
CA LYS A 164 -18.11 -42.88 -1.42
C LYS A 164 -17.50 -41.92 -0.39
N PRO A 165 -16.18 -41.87 -0.21
CA PRO A 165 -15.54 -40.89 0.67
C PRO A 165 -15.82 -39.46 0.21
N ARG A 166 -16.22 -38.58 1.14
CA ARG A 166 -16.42 -37.16 0.83
C ARG A 166 -15.08 -36.46 0.61
N THR A 167 -15.02 -35.61 -0.40
CA THR A 167 -13.81 -34.81 -0.67
C THR A 167 -13.79 -33.54 0.19
N ALA A 168 -12.59 -33.15 0.65
CA ALA A 168 -12.39 -31.91 1.40
C ALA A 168 -12.89 -30.66 0.67
N THR A 169 -12.83 -30.65 -0.67
CA THR A 169 -13.36 -29.56 -1.49
C THR A 169 -14.89 -29.49 -1.43
N SER A 170 -15.58 -30.63 -1.49
CA SER A 170 -17.05 -30.69 -1.41
C SER A 170 -17.55 -30.27 -0.02
N VAL A 171 -16.92 -30.79 1.04
CA VAL A 171 -17.27 -30.45 2.42
C VAL A 171 -17.01 -28.97 2.70
N ALA A 172 -15.86 -28.44 2.29
CA ALA A 172 -15.54 -27.02 2.46
C ALA A 172 -16.56 -26.11 1.75
N LYS A 173 -16.96 -26.46 0.52
CA LYS A 173 -17.98 -25.71 -0.24
C LYS A 173 -19.33 -25.70 0.47
N THR A 174 -19.72 -26.82 1.07
CA THR A 174 -20.99 -26.97 1.81
C THR A 174 -21.10 -26.00 2.99
N ILE A 175 -19.98 -25.76 3.68
CA ILE A 175 -19.91 -24.82 4.81
C ILE A 175 -19.44 -23.42 4.40
N GLY A 176 -19.33 -23.12 3.09
CA GLY A 176 -18.95 -21.79 2.59
C GLY A 176 -17.48 -21.42 2.78
N LEU A 177 -16.57 -22.39 2.88
CA LEU A 177 -15.13 -22.17 3.02
C LEU A 177 -14.34 -22.67 1.80
N SER A 178 -13.13 -22.13 1.60
CA SER A 178 -12.12 -22.75 0.75
C SER A 178 -11.55 -24.00 1.44
N ARG A 179 -11.06 -24.98 0.65
CA ARG A 179 -10.36 -26.15 1.19
C ARG A 179 -9.22 -25.75 2.12
N SER A 180 -8.45 -24.72 1.76
CA SER A 180 -7.36 -24.19 2.59
C SER A 180 -7.83 -23.60 3.91
N SER A 181 -8.97 -22.89 3.92
CA SER A 181 -9.54 -22.31 5.14
C SER A 181 -10.11 -23.39 6.08
N LEU A 182 -10.70 -24.46 5.52
CA LEU A 182 -11.18 -25.61 6.29
C LEU A 182 -10.04 -26.29 7.05
N TYR A 183 -8.96 -26.69 6.36
CA TYR A 183 -7.83 -27.37 7.02
C TYR A 183 -7.15 -26.49 8.07
N ARG A 184 -6.93 -25.20 7.76
CA ARG A 184 -6.38 -24.26 8.74
C ARG A 184 -7.21 -24.19 10.03
N ARG A 185 -8.54 -24.25 9.92
CA ARG A 185 -9.45 -24.23 11.08
C ARG A 185 -9.43 -25.57 11.84
N ILE A 186 -9.34 -26.69 11.14
CA ILE A 186 -9.20 -28.02 11.74
C ILE A 186 -7.90 -28.11 12.55
N ASP A 187 -6.77 -27.68 11.98
CA ASP A 187 -5.47 -27.75 12.65
C ASP A 187 -5.44 -26.87 13.90
N LYS A 188 -6.04 -25.67 13.82
CA LYS A 188 -6.22 -24.77 14.98
C LYS A 188 -7.02 -25.42 16.10
N LEU A 189 -8.18 -26.02 15.80
CA LEU A 189 -9.01 -26.68 16.81
C LEU A 189 -8.33 -27.91 17.44
N LYS A 190 -7.55 -28.66 16.66
CA LYS A 190 -6.74 -29.78 17.19
C LYS A 190 -5.65 -29.31 18.14
N ALA A 191 -4.96 -28.22 17.78
CA ALA A 191 -3.93 -27.61 18.64
C ALA A 191 -4.52 -27.05 19.94
N GLU A 192 -5.70 -26.43 19.89
CA GLU A 192 -6.41 -25.92 21.08
C GLU A 192 -6.95 -27.04 21.99
N SER A 193 -7.19 -28.24 21.46
CA SER A 193 -7.66 -29.40 22.25
C SER A 193 -6.50 -30.21 22.88
N SER A 194 -5.26 -29.90 22.52
CA SER A 194 -4.04 -30.59 22.99
C SER A 194 -3.25 -29.78 24.04
N ASN A 195 -3.72 -28.56 24.36
CA ASN A 195 -3.27 -27.71 25.46
C ASN A 195 -4.31 -27.74 26.60
#